data_AF-A0A4P6MH54-F1
#
_entry.id   AF-A0A4P6MH54-F1
#
_cell.length_a   1.000
_cell.length_b   1.000
_cell.length_c   1.000
_cell.angle_alpha   90.00
_cell.angle_beta   90.00
_cell.angle_gamma   90.00
#
_symmetry.space_group_name_H-M   'P 1'
#
loop_
_entity.id
_entity.type
_entity.pdbx_description
1 polymer ?
#
loop_
_entity_poly.entity_id
_entity_poly.type
_entity_poly.pdbx_seq_one_letter_code
_entity_poly.pdbx_strand_id
1 'polypeptide(L)'
;MRSLIAVLLCISNNCLAQGVEVDEYGCAILDRPAAFTFDGFTDAWRSVAADRLYSLVRHQNAVEEVTCDCDTLRPDWAIITSQFETLGFSTGPSSAYRAWSSEAYKPRIADLRRAVQDMCGEVN
;
A
#
# COMPACT_ATOMS: atom_id res chain seq x y z
N MET A 1 51.94 -29.95 19.28
CA MET A 1 50.55 -30.39 19.53
C MET A 1 49.63 -29.32 18.96
N ARG A 2 48.78 -29.69 17.99
CA ARG A 2 48.05 -28.78 17.10
C ARG A 2 46.74 -28.30 17.74
N SER A 3 46.48 -27.00 17.59
CA SER A 3 45.23 -26.32 17.90
C SER A 3 44.06 -26.89 17.10
N LEU A 4 42.92 -27.08 17.76
CA LEU A 4 41.61 -27.31 17.12
C LEU A 4 40.85 -25.99 17.15
N ILE A 5 40.90 -25.26 16.03
CA ILE A 5 39.97 -24.18 15.72
C ILE A 5 38.72 -24.86 15.14
N ALA A 6 37.62 -24.79 15.87
CA ALA A 6 36.30 -25.15 15.33
C ALA A 6 35.85 -24.04 14.38
N VAL A 7 36.17 -24.20 13.10
CA VAL A 7 35.56 -23.42 12.02
C VAL A 7 34.12 -23.90 11.90
N LEU A 8 33.17 -23.12 12.42
CA LEU A 8 31.76 -23.29 12.09
C LEU A 8 31.55 -22.81 10.65
N LEU A 9 31.66 -23.75 9.71
CA LEU A 9 31.16 -23.60 8.34
C LEU A 9 29.63 -23.74 8.37
N CYS A 10 28.92 -22.61 8.38
CA CYS A 10 27.56 -22.57 7.86
C CYS A 10 27.63 -22.17 6.39
N ILE A 11 28.00 -23.14 5.55
CA ILE A 11 27.70 -23.12 4.12
C ILE A 11 26.23 -23.52 3.97
N SER A 12 25.52 -22.87 3.05
CA SER A 12 24.16 -23.16 2.60
C SER A 12 23.05 -22.94 3.63
N ASN A 13 22.59 -21.70 3.70
CA ASN A 13 21.17 -21.46 3.44
C ASN A 13 21.07 -20.15 2.68
N ASN A 14 20.36 -20.21 1.55
CA ASN A 14 19.88 -19.04 0.84
C ASN A 14 19.03 -18.19 1.80
N CYS A 15 19.65 -17.32 2.59
CA CYS A 15 19.02 -16.05 2.92
C CYS A 15 18.95 -15.28 1.62
N LEU A 16 17.97 -15.65 0.77
CA LEU A 16 17.39 -14.72 -0.17
C LEU A 16 16.90 -13.56 0.71
N ALA A 17 17.73 -12.54 0.85
CA ALA A 17 17.22 -11.20 1.01
C ALA A 17 16.42 -10.96 -0.28
N GLN A 18 15.15 -11.40 -0.30
CA GLN A 18 14.19 -10.84 -1.23
C GLN A 18 14.25 -9.36 -0.93
N GLY A 19 14.84 -8.59 -1.84
CA GLY A 19 14.88 -7.14 -1.71
C GLY A 19 13.46 -6.68 -1.44
N VAL A 20 13.29 -5.80 -0.45
CA VAL A 20 11.99 -5.18 -0.19
C VAL A 20 11.56 -4.53 -1.50
N GLU A 21 10.44 -4.97 -2.07
CA GLU A 21 9.91 -4.35 -3.27
C GLU A 21 9.57 -2.90 -2.95
N VAL A 22 10.07 -1.98 -3.75
CA VAL A 22 9.83 -0.54 -3.58
C VAL A 22 9.01 -0.04 -4.75
N ASP A 23 8.12 0.92 -4.48
CA ASP A 23 7.34 1.59 -5.51
C ASP A 23 8.11 2.73 -6.19
N GLU A 24 7.44 3.44 -7.11
CA GLU A 24 8.00 4.54 -7.88
C GLU A 24 8.52 5.73 -7.05
N TYR A 25 8.24 5.77 -5.74
CA TYR A 25 8.73 6.80 -4.82
C TYR A 25 9.84 6.28 -3.90
N GLY A 26 10.33 5.05 -4.11
CA GLY A 26 11.38 4.42 -3.30
C GLY A 26 10.87 3.89 -1.95
N CYS A 27 9.56 3.82 -1.73
CA CYS A 27 8.98 3.32 -0.49
C CYS A 27 8.63 1.84 -0.59
N ALA A 28 8.84 1.11 0.51
CA ALA A 28 8.49 -0.31 0.56
C ALA A 28 7.00 -0.54 0.27
N ILE A 29 6.69 -1.48 -0.62
CA ILE A 29 5.33 -1.90 -0.91
C ILE A 29 4.80 -2.71 0.26
N LEU A 30 3.67 -2.29 0.82
CA LEU A 30 2.98 -3.01 1.88
C LEU A 30 1.98 -4.00 1.26
N ASP A 31 2.05 -5.25 1.71
CA ASP A 31 1.04 -6.24 1.38
C ASP A 31 -0.34 -5.81 1.89
N ARG A 32 -1.36 -6.02 1.06
CA ARG A 32 -2.75 -5.84 1.48
C ARG A 32 -3.10 -6.89 2.55
N PRO A 33 -3.65 -6.48 3.70
CA PRO A 33 -4.09 -7.41 4.74
C PRO A 33 -5.12 -8.41 4.21
N ALA A 34 -5.11 -9.63 4.75
CA ALA A 34 -6.07 -10.67 4.37
C ALA A 34 -7.54 -10.22 4.51
N ALA A 35 -7.84 -9.34 5.48
CA ALA A 35 -9.19 -8.77 5.68
C ALA A 35 -9.68 -7.91 4.51
N PHE A 36 -8.79 -7.47 3.63
CA PHE A 36 -9.10 -6.73 2.40
C PHE A 36 -8.89 -7.56 1.12
N THR A 37 -8.61 -8.85 1.25
CA THR A 37 -8.41 -9.75 0.12
C THR A 37 -9.62 -10.65 -0.02
N PHE A 38 -10.44 -10.34 -1.01
CA PHE A 38 -11.68 -11.06 -1.32
C PHE A 38 -11.53 -11.80 -2.66
N ASP A 39 -11.64 -13.13 -2.61
CA ASP A 39 -11.44 -14.00 -3.78
C ASP A 39 -12.76 -14.40 -4.46
N GLY A 40 -13.91 -14.13 -3.82
CA GLY A 40 -15.22 -14.42 -4.37
C GLY A 40 -15.63 -13.42 -5.47
N PHE A 41 -16.23 -13.90 -6.57
CA PHE A 41 -16.69 -13.04 -7.67
C PHE A 41 -17.63 -11.91 -7.22
N THR A 42 -18.50 -12.19 -6.24
CA THR A 42 -19.45 -11.22 -5.67
C THR A 42 -18.77 -10.11 -4.87
N ASP A 43 -17.60 -10.39 -4.31
CA ASP A 43 -16.95 -9.56 -3.30
C ASP A 43 -15.60 -9.00 -3.76
N ALA A 44 -15.07 -9.44 -4.90
CA ALA A 44 -13.80 -8.97 -5.48
C ALA A 44 -13.72 -7.45 -5.65
N TRP A 45 -14.86 -6.78 -5.83
CA TRP A 45 -14.90 -5.31 -5.88
C TRP A 45 -14.42 -4.65 -4.58
N ARG A 46 -14.51 -5.33 -3.43
CA ARG A 46 -14.03 -4.85 -2.13
C ARG A 46 -12.52 -4.77 -2.08
N SER A 47 -11.81 -5.73 -2.67
CA SER A 47 -10.35 -5.68 -2.84
C SER A 47 -9.95 -4.42 -3.62
N VAL A 48 -10.65 -4.15 -4.74
CA VAL A 48 -10.41 -2.95 -5.56
C VAL A 48 -10.76 -1.66 -4.79
N ALA A 49 -11.84 -1.68 -4.00
CA ALA A 49 -12.23 -0.54 -3.18
C ALA A 49 -11.15 -0.22 -2.12
N ALA A 50 -10.57 -1.23 -1.48
CA ALA A 50 -9.51 -1.09 -0.50
C ALA A 50 -8.24 -0.50 -1.14
N ASP A 51 -7.80 -1.03 -2.28
CA ASP A 51 -6.62 -0.54 -2.99
C ASP A 51 -6.78 0.93 -3.42
N ARG A 52 -7.98 1.29 -3.90
CA ARG A 52 -8.28 2.67 -4.30
C ARG A 52 -8.36 3.61 -3.12
N LEU A 53 -8.93 3.18 -2.01
CA LEU A 53 -8.98 3.97 -0.79
C LEU A 53 -7.56 4.20 -0.24
N TYR A 54 -6.74 3.15 -0.19
CA TYR A 54 -5.33 3.23 0.16
C TYR A 54 -4.59 4.22 -0.75
N SER A 55 -4.74 4.07 -2.07
CA SER A 55 -4.14 4.97 -3.05
C SER A 55 -4.60 6.41 -2.85
N LEU A 56 -5.88 6.66 -2.57
CA LEU A 56 -6.39 8.00 -2.36
C LEU A 56 -5.77 8.65 -1.11
N VAL A 57 -5.80 7.95 0.03
CA VAL A 57 -5.27 8.44 1.31
C VAL A 57 -3.77 8.71 1.20
N ARG A 58 -3.02 7.78 0.61
CA ARG A 58 -1.58 7.92 0.36
C ARG A 58 -1.23 9.25 -0.32
N HIS A 59 -1.89 9.54 -1.44
CA HIS A 59 -1.54 10.72 -2.22
C HIS A 59 -2.12 12.01 -1.62
N GLN A 60 -3.25 11.93 -0.92
CA GLN A 60 -3.80 13.07 -0.18
C GLN A 60 -2.86 13.50 0.93
N ASN A 61 -2.46 12.57 1.80
CA ASN A 61 -1.59 12.88 2.93
C ASN A 61 -0.26 13.47 2.45
N ALA A 62 0.36 12.90 1.42
CA ALA A 62 1.62 13.41 0.88
C ALA A 62 1.50 14.86 0.39
N VAL A 63 0.43 15.18 -0.33
CA VAL A 63 0.17 16.55 -0.82
C VAL A 63 -0.19 17.50 0.32
N GLU A 64 -0.97 17.06 1.30
CA GLU A 64 -1.39 17.87 2.45
C GLU A 64 -0.21 18.20 3.38
N GLU A 65 0.69 17.24 3.58
CA GLU A 65 1.88 17.38 4.42
C GLU A 65 3.10 17.92 3.65
N VAL A 66 3.03 17.98 2.31
CA VAL A 66 4.11 18.39 1.41
C VAL A 66 5.40 17.59 1.70
N THR A 67 5.28 16.27 1.76
CA THR A 67 6.39 15.37 2.09
C THR A 67 6.44 14.15 1.16
N CYS A 68 7.65 13.60 1.04
CA CYS A 68 7.95 12.33 0.39
C CYS A 68 8.33 11.25 1.40
N ASP A 69 8.11 11.48 2.69
CA ASP A 69 8.39 10.52 3.73
C ASP A 69 7.56 9.25 3.52
N CYS A 70 8.23 8.10 3.61
CA CYS A 70 7.57 6.82 3.40
C CYS A 70 6.52 6.48 4.46
N ASP A 71 6.51 7.16 5.60
CA ASP A 71 5.45 6.97 6.61
C ASP A 71 4.14 7.66 6.20
N THR A 72 4.24 8.78 5.46
CA THR A 72 3.09 9.46 4.84
C THR A 72 2.64 8.74 3.57
N LEU A 73 3.60 8.32 2.75
CA LEU A 73 3.34 7.58 1.51
C LEU A 73 2.94 6.12 1.74
N ARG A 74 3.02 5.59 2.97
CA ARG A 74 2.52 4.25 3.32
C ARG A 74 1.52 4.34 4.47
N PRO A 75 0.29 4.84 4.20
CA PRO A 75 -0.70 4.99 5.25
C PRO A 75 -0.98 3.64 5.94
N ASP A 76 -1.16 3.69 7.26
CA ASP A 76 -1.51 2.50 8.04
C ASP A 76 -2.86 1.91 7.56
N TRP A 77 -2.89 0.60 7.34
CA TRP A 77 -4.11 -0.13 7.03
C TRP A 77 -5.20 0.01 8.09
N ALA A 78 -4.87 0.33 9.35
CA ALA A 78 -5.84 0.67 10.38
C ALA A 78 -6.66 1.92 10.01
N ILE A 79 -6.04 2.93 9.41
CA ILE A 79 -6.73 4.14 8.92
C ILE A 79 -7.68 3.75 7.78
N ILE A 80 -7.20 2.91 6.85
CA ILE A 80 -8.00 2.41 5.74
C ILE A 80 -9.19 1.61 6.24
N THR A 81 -9.01 0.79 7.28
CA THR A 81 -10.08 -0.02 7.88
C THR A 81 -11.23 0.85 8.38
N SER A 82 -10.94 1.88 9.17
CA SER A 82 -11.96 2.79 9.69
C SER A 82 -12.72 3.50 8.56
N GLN A 83 -12.03 3.94 7.51
CA GLN A 83 -12.68 4.61 6.38
C GLN A 83 -13.50 3.62 5.53
N PHE A 84 -12.99 2.41 5.31
CA PHE A 84 -13.65 1.36 4.55
C PHE A 84 -14.99 0.95 5.18
N GLU A 85 -15.02 0.84 6.51
CA GLU A 85 -16.24 0.60 7.28
C GLU A 85 -17.21 1.78 7.22
N THR A 86 -16.70 3.01 7.38
CA THR A 86 -17.52 4.24 7.33
C THR A 86 -18.19 4.42 5.96
N LEU A 87 -17.50 4.06 4.88
CA LEU A 87 -18.02 4.06 3.52
C LEU A 87 -19.01 2.91 3.25
N GLY A 88 -19.20 2.01 4.22
CA GLY A 88 -20.10 0.87 4.13
C GLY A 88 -19.58 -0.22 3.19
N PHE A 89 -18.29 -0.26 2.85
CA PHE A 89 -17.77 -1.25 1.91
C PHE A 89 -17.73 -2.65 2.51
N SER A 90 -17.56 -2.77 3.83
CA SER A 90 -17.50 -4.07 4.52
C SER A 90 -18.78 -4.89 4.33
N THR A 91 -19.95 -4.27 4.50
CA THR A 91 -21.25 -4.97 4.51
C THR A 91 -22.18 -4.53 3.38
N GLY A 92 -21.91 -3.41 2.73
CA GLY A 92 -22.76 -2.82 1.72
C GLY A 92 -22.65 -3.47 0.34
N PRO A 93 -23.53 -3.09 -0.58
CA PRO A 93 -23.50 -3.53 -1.97
C PRO A 93 -22.41 -2.82 -2.78
N SER A 94 -22.01 -3.39 -3.92
CA SER A 94 -21.03 -2.78 -4.84
C SER A 94 -21.44 -1.41 -5.39
N SER A 95 -22.73 -1.04 -5.30
CA SER A 95 -23.19 0.32 -5.61
C SER A 95 -22.61 1.39 -4.68
N ALA A 96 -22.34 1.07 -3.41
CA ALA A 96 -21.69 2.00 -2.47
C ALA A 96 -20.31 2.40 -2.99
N TYR A 97 -19.51 1.41 -3.38
CA TYR A 97 -18.22 1.66 -4.02
C TYR A 97 -18.33 2.41 -5.34
N ARG A 98 -19.31 2.08 -6.19
CA ARG A 98 -19.49 2.79 -7.48
C ARG A 98 -19.82 4.27 -7.27
N ALA A 99 -20.70 4.59 -6.32
CA ALA A 99 -21.06 5.97 -5.96
C ALA A 99 -19.83 6.72 -5.44
N TRP A 100 -19.19 6.21 -4.39
CA TRP A 100 -17.97 6.80 -3.83
C TRP A 100 -16.86 6.95 -4.87
N SER A 101 -16.65 5.94 -5.71
CA SER A 101 -15.60 6.00 -6.72
C SER A 101 -15.85 7.10 -7.74
N SER A 102 -17.12 7.39 -8.06
CA SER A 102 -17.49 8.45 -9.00
C SER A 102 -17.37 9.84 -8.38
N GLU A 103 -17.72 9.97 -7.10
CA GLU A 103 -17.83 11.27 -6.43
C GLU A 103 -16.52 11.71 -5.76
N ALA A 104 -15.77 10.78 -5.16
CA ALA A 104 -14.60 11.11 -4.35
C ALA A 104 -13.28 10.64 -4.97
N TYR A 105 -13.23 9.45 -5.55
CA TYR A 105 -11.96 8.87 -6.04
C TYR A 105 -11.57 9.38 -7.42
N LYS A 106 -12.38 9.09 -8.44
CA LYS A 106 -12.06 9.37 -9.85
C LYS A 106 -11.76 10.86 -10.12
N PRO A 107 -12.51 11.82 -9.55
CA PRO A 107 -12.26 13.24 -9.84
C PRO A 107 -10.93 13.76 -9.29
N ARG A 108 -10.34 13.09 -8.29
CA ARG A 108 -9.19 13.62 -7.53
C ARG A 108 -7.89 12.88 -7.79
N ILE A 109 -7.96 11.56 -8.00
CA ILE A 109 -6.76 10.70 -7.93
C ILE A 109 -5.71 11.03 -9.00
N ALA A 110 -6.13 11.43 -10.20
CA ALA A 110 -5.18 11.74 -11.28
C ALA A 110 -4.32 12.98 -10.95
N ASP A 111 -4.94 14.03 -10.42
CA ASP A 111 -4.24 15.26 -10.05
C ASP A 111 -3.38 15.05 -8.79
N LEU A 112 -3.87 14.27 -7.82
CA LEU A 112 -3.09 13.90 -6.64
C LEU A 112 -1.83 13.09 -7.01
N ARG A 113 -1.96 12.11 -7.91
CA ARG A 113 -0.81 11.35 -8.43
C ARG A 113 0.19 12.24 -9.13
N ARG A 114 -0.28 13.16 -9.98
CA ARG A 114 0.60 14.12 -10.65
C ARG A 114 1.34 15.00 -9.64
N ALA A 115 0.63 15.54 -8.65
CA ALA A 115 1.24 16.39 -7.63
C ALA A 115 2.31 15.65 -6.82
N VAL A 116 2.05 14.42 -6.40
CA VAL A 116 3.06 13.60 -5.70
C VAL A 116 4.23 13.25 -6.62
N GLN A 117 3.98 12.92 -7.89
CA GLN A 117 5.05 12.69 -8.86
C GLN A 117 5.94 13.92 -9.04
N ASP A 118 5.35 15.11 -9.14
CA ASP A 118 6.10 16.37 -9.30
C ASP A 118 6.92 16.68 -8.04
N MET A 119 6.43 16.29 -6.86
CA MET A 119 7.11 16.48 -5.57
C MET A 119 8.21 15.44 -5.29
N CYS A 120 7.95 14.17 -5.59
CA CYS A 120 8.71 13.02 -5.09
C CYS A 120 9.35 12.18 -6.21
N GLY A 121 9.06 12.48 -7.47
CA GLY A 121 9.45 11.66 -8.62
C GLY A 121 10.91 11.78 -9.07
N GLU A 122 11.75 12.53 -8.36
CA GLU A 122 13.18 12.67 -8.69
C GLU A 122 14.04 11.50 -8.16
N VAL A 123 13.46 10.44 -7.61
CA VAL A 123 14.21 9.25 -7.20
C VAL A 123 14.52 8.38 -8.44
N ASN A 124 15.57 8.76 -9.18
CA ASN A 124 16.29 7.90 -10.12
C ASN A 124 17.74 7.72 -9.64
#